data_AF-A0A7K0RY69-F1
#
_entry.id   AF-A0A7K0RY69-F1
#
_cell.length_a   1.000
_cell.length_b   1.000
_cell.length_c   1.000
_cell.angle_alpha   90.00
_cell.angle_beta   90.00
_cell.angle_gamma   90.00
#
_symmetry.space_group_name_H-M   'P 1'
#
loop_
_entity.id
_entity.type
_entity.pdbx_description
1 polymer ?
#
loop_
_entity_poly.entity_id
_entity_poly.type
_entity_poly.pdbx_seq_one_letter_code
_entity_poly.pdbx_strand_id
1 'polypeptide(L)'
;MIALIIVLSMFRSYMTVRNMRQKRIERDARVRTASAEAAADDAAFDADAVTAGTAALFGAIQHAWDQRDDRALQTMVGDDLLVEWRLRMQDLSARGWHNRVRVLRGPEVLYVGIDNKADDADDRAIVHIEATLEDFVETDDGMRLMRSEDDDSVVTLSEYWTLAKRDGGWILLSIEQDREGAHHLDAPIIASPWSDDVELRDAAIVEAAVADKALEGTSTAELVDVSLAADARTQAMDLSLVDGRFAPDVLAAAARRAVAAWAEAVDGPDAALEAIASPEAIEQLLYPSADGHNARLVVRGPRIESITIERLVAEPAPARMTVALKVRGRRYLENRDTAAVLAGDKDREVKFSESWTLALDGSDDAPWRLVDATPSG
;
A
#
# COMPACT_ATOMS: atom_id res chain seq x y z
N MET A 1 17.70 11.85 -39.24
CA MET A 1 17.86 12.02 -37.77
C MET A 1 16.61 11.65 -36.97
N ILE A 2 15.39 11.80 -37.50
CA ILE A 2 14.13 11.43 -36.81
C ILE A 2 13.91 9.89 -36.76
N ALA A 3 14.26 9.15 -37.81
CA ALA A 3 14.16 7.68 -37.82
C ALA A 3 15.12 6.97 -36.84
N LEU A 4 16.28 7.55 -36.54
CA LEU A 4 17.25 6.99 -35.59
C LEU A 4 16.78 7.16 -34.14
N ILE A 5 16.04 8.24 -33.84
CA ILE A 5 15.47 8.52 -32.51
C ILE A 5 14.25 7.63 -32.25
N ILE A 6 13.42 7.34 -33.25
CA ILE A 6 12.28 6.41 -33.13
C ILE A 6 12.78 4.96 -32.94
N VAL A 7 13.82 4.54 -33.66
CA VAL A 7 14.42 3.20 -33.46
C VAL A 7 15.14 3.08 -32.12
N LEU A 8 15.86 4.11 -31.63
CA LEU A 8 16.44 4.11 -30.29
C LEU A 8 15.39 4.19 -29.18
N SER A 9 14.27 4.89 -29.41
CA SER A 9 13.13 4.97 -28.48
C SER A 9 12.36 3.64 -28.42
N MET A 10 12.10 3.00 -29.56
CA MET A 10 11.51 1.67 -29.65
C MET A 10 12.44 0.59 -29.10
N PHE A 11 13.76 0.69 -29.34
CA PHE A 11 14.75 -0.23 -28.78
C PHE A 11 14.92 -0.05 -27.26
N ARG A 12 14.87 1.19 -26.75
CA ARG A 12 14.83 1.47 -25.31
C ARG A 12 13.51 1.01 -24.67
N SER A 13 12.37 1.23 -25.31
CA SER A 13 11.07 0.76 -24.84
C SER A 13 11.01 -0.77 -24.81
N TYR A 14 11.46 -1.43 -25.89
CA TYR A 14 11.60 -2.90 -25.96
C TYR A 14 12.59 -3.47 -24.94
N MET A 15 13.75 -2.85 -24.74
CA MET A 15 14.69 -3.26 -23.69
C MET A 15 14.11 -3.05 -22.29
N THR A 16 13.34 -1.97 -22.07
CA THR A 16 12.70 -1.69 -20.77
C THR A 16 11.62 -2.71 -20.46
N VAL A 17 10.74 -3.03 -21.43
CA VAL A 17 9.71 -4.08 -21.30
C VAL A 17 10.35 -5.45 -21.09
N ARG A 18 11.38 -5.80 -21.87
CA ARG A 18 12.09 -7.07 -21.71
C ARG A 18 12.80 -7.18 -20.36
N ASN A 19 13.43 -6.11 -19.90
CA ASN A 19 14.10 -6.07 -18.60
C ASN A 19 13.09 -6.21 -17.45
N MET A 20 11.94 -5.54 -17.54
CA MET A 20 10.86 -5.68 -16.56
C MET A 20 10.29 -7.10 -16.52
N ARG A 21 10.03 -7.70 -17.68
CA ARG A 21 9.58 -9.10 -17.76
C ARG A 21 10.59 -10.06 -17.14
N GLN A 22 11.89 -9.86 -17.42
CA GLN A 22 12.95 -10.66 -16.82
C GLN A 22 13.00 -10.50 -15.30
N LYS A 23 12.89 -9.26 -14.79
CA LYS A 23 12.81 -8.99 -13.35
C LYS A 23 11.61 -9.67 -12.69
N ARG A 24 10.45 -9.70 -13.35
CA ARG A 24 9.25 -10.39 -12.86
C ARG A 24 9.47 -11.89 -12.77
N ILE A 25 10.06 -12.50 -13.79
CA ILE A 25 10.38 -13.94 -13.80
C ILE A 25 11.39 -14.27 -12.69
N GLU A 26 12.43 -13.45 -12.52
CA GLU A 26 13.40 -13.62 -11.44
C GLU A 26 12.77 -13.43 -10.06
N ARG A 27 11.84 -12.48 -9.93
CA ARG A 27 11.06 -12.27 -8.71
C ARG A 27 10.18 -13.47 -8.41
N ASP A 28 9.44 -13.98 -9.40
CA ASP A 28 8.59 -15.16 -9.29
C ASP A 28 9.38 -16.39 -8.83
N ALA A 29 10.55 -16.64 -9.40
CA ALA A 29 11.40 -17.75 -8.95
C ALA A 29 11.81 -17.63 -7.46
N ARG A 30 12.13 -16.41 -6.99
CA ARG A 30 12.46 -16.19 -5.56
C ARG A 30 11.25 -16.40 -4.67
N VAL A 31 10.10 -15.84 -5.07
CA VAL A 31 8.84 -15.94 -4.32
C VAL A 31 8.35 -17.37 -4.27
N ARG A 32 8.41 -18.13 -5.36
CA ARG A 32 8.09 -19.56 -5.36
C ARG A 32 8.96 -20.36 -4.40
N THR A 33 10.25 -20.01 -4.28
CA THR A 33 11.13 -20.64 -3.29
C THR A 33 10.69 -20.32 -1.86
N ALA A 34 10.40 -19.05 -1.57
CA ALA A 34 9.92 -18.60 -0.27
C ALA A 34 8.52 -19.15 0.07
N SER A 35 7.66 -19.34 -0.94
CA SER A 35 6.32 -19.89 -0.78
C SER A 35 6.34 -21.32 -0.25
N ALA A 36 7.41 -22.09 -0.52
CA ALA A 36 7.56 -23.43 0.03
C ALA A 36 7.76 -23.43 1.55
N GLU A 37 8.39 -22.37 2.10
CA GLU A 37 8.45 -22.13 3.54
C GLU A 37 7.08 -21.73 4.07
N ALA A 38 6.45 -20.70 3.48
CA ALA A 38 5.13 -20.23 3.89
C ALA A 38 4.08 -21.34 3.86
N ALA A 39 4.07 -22.16 2.81
CA ALA A 39 3.15 -23.28 2.61
C ALA A 39 3.35 -24.44 3.59
N ALA A 40 4.50 -24.53 4.26
CA ALA A 40 4.71 -25.54 5.29
C ALA A 40 3.85 -25.25 6.54
N ASP A 41 3.64 -23.97 6.84
CA ASP A 41 2.82 -23.52 7.97
C ASP A 41 1.37 -23.24 7.53
N ASP A 42 1.18 -22.64 6.34
CA ASP A 42 -0.13 -22.37 5.77
C ASP A 42 -0.19 -22.66 4.25
N ALA A 43 -0.85 -23.76 3.91
CA ALA A 43 -1.03 -24.24 2.55
C ALA A 43 -1.70 -23.24 1.58
N ALA A 44 -2.38 -22.20 2.08
CA ALA A 44 -2.95 -21.14 1.24
C ALA A 44 -1.87 -20.36 0.46
N PHE A 45 -0.63 -20.35 0.93
CA PHE A 45 0.51 -19.70 0.27
C PHE A 45 1.23 -20.57 -0.77
N ASP A 46 0.80 -21.81 -1.00
CA ASP A 46 1.40 -22.67 -2.02
C ASP A 46 1.36 -21.99 -3.39
N ALA A 47 2.51 -21.86 -4.06
CA ALA A 47 2.60 -21.07 -5.29
C ALA A 47 1.74 -21.61 -6.44
N ASP A 48 1.57 -22.93 -6.55
CA ASP A 48 0.75 -23.50 -7.62
C ASP A 48 -0.74 -23.29 -7.31
N ALA A 49 -1.15 -23.41 -6.04
CA ALA A 49 -2.48 -23.06 -5.59
C ALA A 49 -2.80 -21.57 -5.78
N VAL A 50 -1.90 -20.66 -5.39
CA VAL A 50 -2.06 -19.21 -5.55
C VAL A 50 -2.17 -18.83 -7.02
N THR A 51 -1.28 -19.33 -7.88
CA THR A 51 -1.31 -18.97 -9.31
C THR A 51 -2.52 -19.54 -10.04
N ALA A 52 -2.89 -20.80 -9.79
CA ALA A 52 -4.09 -21.39 -10.38
C ALA A 52 -5.38 -20.74 -9.84
N GLY A 53 -5.44 -20.49 -8.53
CA GLY A 53 -6.55 -19.80 -7.87
C GLY A 53 -6.74 -18.38 -8.38
N THR A 54 -5.65 -17.63 -8.55
CA THR A 54 -5.67 -16.28 -9.15
C THR A 54 -6.19 -16.32 -10.60
N ALA A 55 -5.74 -17.27 -11.41
CA ALA A 55 -6.22 -17.38 -12.79
C ALA A 55 -7.73 -17.65 -12.87
N ALA A 56 -8.24 -18.51 -11.97
CA ALA A 56 -9.67 -18.76 -11.84
C ALA A 56 -10.43 -17.53 -11.33
N LEU A 57 -9.90 -16.86 -10.30
CA LEU A 57 -10.47 -15.63 -9.72
C LEU A 57 -10.55 -14.52 -10.78
N PHE A 58 -9.48 -14.32 -11.55
CA PHE A 58 -9.44 -13.36 -12.67
C PHE A 58 -10.58 -13.64 -13.66
N GLY A 59 -10.69 -14.87 -14.17
CA GLY A 59 -11.74 -15.23 -15.12
C GLY A 59 -13.15 -15.04 -14.56
N ALA A 60 -13.37 -15.43 -13.29
CA ALA A 60 -14.66 -15.28 -12.61
C ALA A 60 -15.03 -13.81 -12.41
N ILE A 61 -14.08 -12.96 -12.03
CA ILE A 61 -14.25 -11.52 -11.89
C ILE A 61 -14.59 -10.88 -13.25
N GLN A 62 -13.84 -11.17 -14.31
CA GLN A 62 -14.13 -10.63 -15.65
C GLN A 62 -15.54 -11.04 -16.11
N HIS A 63 -15.94 -12.29 -15.86
CA HIS A 63 -17.28 -12.76 -16.20
C HIS A 63 -18.38 -12.05 -15.39
N ALA A 64 -18.22 -11.95 -14.07
CA ALA A 64 -19.20 -11.28 -13.20
C ALA A 64 -19.33 -9.78 -13.55
N TRP A 65 -18.21 -9.13 -13.88
CA TRP A 65 -18.20 -7.75 -14.35
C TRP A 65 -18.98 -7.57 -15.66
N ASP A 66 -18.72 -8.39 -16.68
CA ASP A 66 -19.47 -8.36 -17.95
C ASP A 66 -20.98 -8.60 -17.75
N GLN A 67 -21.36 -9.46 -16.80
CA GLN A 67 -22.75 -9.76 -16.47
C GLN A 67 -23.40 -8.75 -15.50
N ARG A 68 -22.63 -7.79 -14.98
CA ARG A 68 -23.04 -6.88 -13.89
C ARG A 68 -23.56 -7.64 -12.66
N ASP A 69 -22.98 -8.79 -12.35
CA ASP A 69 -23.36 -9.63 -11.20
C ASP A 69 -22.68 -9.14 -9.92
N ASP A 70 -23.29 -8.13 -9.31
CA ASP A 70 -22.82 -7.54 -8.05
C ASP A 70 -22.68 -8.55 -6.91
N ARG A 71 -23.57 -9.55 -6.86
CA ARG A 71 -23.55 -10.57 -5.79
C ARG A 71 -22.34 -11.48 -5.94
N ALA A 72 -22.03 -11.90 -7.17
CA ALA A 72 -20.83 -12.67 -7.43
C ALA A 72 -19.57 -11.85 -7.09
N LEU A 73 -19.50 -10.61 -7.54
CA LEU A 73 -18.35 -9.72 -7.26
C LEU A 73 -18.11 -9.53 -5.76
N GLN A 74 -19.16 -9.38 -4.96
CA GLN A 74 -19.03 -9.26 -3.50
C GLN A 74 -18.31 -10.45 -2.84
N THR A 75 -18.40 -11.65 -3.41
CA THR A 75 -17.71 -12.84 -2.89
C THR A 75 -16.24 -12.92 -3.27
N MET A 76 -15.78 -12.09 -4.22
CA MET A 76 -14.44 -12.19 -4.82
C MET A 76 -13.59 -10.93 -4.64
N VAL A 77 -14.21 -9.79 -4.32
CA VAL A 77 -13.57 -8.47 -4.25
C VAL A 77 -13.73 -7.91 -2.83
N GLY A 78 -12.67 -7.26 -2.34
CA GLY A 78 -12.67 -6.53 -1.07
C GLY A 78 -13.67 -5.37 -1.06
N ASP A 79 -14.13 -4.99 0.13
CA ASP A 79 -15.27 -4.08 0.28
C ASP A 79 -15.01 -2.70 -0.33
N ASP A 80 -13.83 -2.12 -0.13
CA ASP A 80 -13.48 -0.80 -0.66
C ASP A 80 -13.44 -0.79 -2.19
N LEU A 81 -12.71 -1.73 -2.80
CA LEU A 81 -12.64 -1.86 -4.27
C LEU A 81 -14.03 -2.12 -4.88
N LEU A 82 -14.88 -2.89 -4.19
CA LEU A 82 -16.24 -3.15 -4.62
C LEU A 82 -17.13 -1.89 -4.60
N VAL A 83 -16.94 -0.99 -3.62
CA VAL A 83 -17.66 0.30 -3.59
C VAL A 83 -17.36 1.11 -4.85
N GLU A 84 -16.08 1.22 -5.23
CA GLU A 84 -15.65 1.94 -6.44
C GLU A 84 -16.25 1.31 -7.71
N TRP A 85 -16.22 -0.02 -7.78
CA TRP A 85 -16.77 -0.78 -8.91
C TRP A 85 -18.27 -0.61 -9.05
N ARG A 86 -19.01 -0.60 -7.92
CA ARG A 86 -20.46 -0.34 -7.90
C ARG A 86 -20.79 1.04 -8.44
N LEU A 87 -20.05 2.08 -8.04
CA LEU A 87 -20.24 3.44 -8.56
C LEU A 87 -20.01 3.50 -10.07
N ARG A 88 -18.94 2.85 -10.56
CA ARG A 88 -18.66 2.78 -11.99
C ARG A 88 -19.74 2.02 -12.78
N MET A 89 -20.22 0.90 -12.25
CA MET A 89 -21.34 0.16 -12.87
C MET A 89 -22.63 0.99 -12.88
N GLN A 90 -22.89 1.77 -11.83
CA GLN A 90 -24.03 2.68 -11.76
C GLN A 90 -23.92 3.81 -12.78
N ASP A 91 -22.76 4.45 -12.95
CA ASP A 91 -22.55 5.49 -13.98
C ASP A 91 -22.74 4.94 -15.40
N LEU A 92 -22.16 3.77 -15.69
CA LEU A 92 -22.36 3.07 -16.97
C LEU A 92 -23.86 2.80 -17.20
N SER A 93 -24.55 2.22 -16.22
CA SER A 93 -25.97 1.93 -16.33
C SER A 93 -26.82 3.19 -16.50
N ALA A 94 -26.49 4.29 -15.83
CA ALA A 94 -27.23 5.56 -15.94
C ALA A 94 -27.11 6.18 -17.34
N ARG A 95 -26.03 5.88 -18.07
CA ARG A 95 -25.80 6.33 -19.44
C ARG A 95 -26.35 5.38 -20.51
N GLY A 96 -26.97 4.26 -20.11
CA GLY A 96 -27.36 3.19 -21.05
C GLY A 96 -26.15 2.51 -21.67
N TRP A 97 -25.05 2.41 -20.92
CA TRP A 97 -23.76 1.87 -21.36
C TRP A 97 -23.47 0.55 -20.65
N HIS A 98 -22.97 -0.44 -21.40
CA HIS A 98 -22.58 -1.76 -20.92
C HIS A 98 -21.12 -2.02 -21.26
N ASN A 99 -20.26 -2.17 -20.26
CA ASN A 99 -18.89 -2.59 -20.53
C ASN A 99 -18.85 -4.09 -20.84
N ARG A 100 -18.40 -4.43 -22.05
CA ARG A 100 -18.23 -5.79 -22.53
C ARG A 100 -16.77 -6.18 -22.39
N VAL A 101 -16.52 -7.26 -21.67
CA VAL A 101 -15.18 -7.80 -21.51
C VAL A 101 -15.13 -9.29 -21.81
N ARG A 102 -14.12 -9.69 -22.58
CA ARG A 102 -13.88 -11.10 -22.92
C ARG A 102 -12.39 -11.39 -22.91
N VAL A 103 -12.00 -12.41 -22.13
CA VAL A 103 -10.62 -12.90 -22.13
C VAL A 103 -10.35 -13.66 -23.43
N LEU A 104 -9.39 -13.17 -24.22
CA LEU A 104 -8.96 -13.79 -25.48
C LEU A 104 -7.76 -14.72 -25.28
N ARG A 105 -6.83 -14.35 -24.38
CA ARG A 105 -5.63 -15.12 -24.07
C ARG A 105 -5.18 -14.86 -22.63
N GLY A 106 -4.65 -15.89 -21.97
CA GLY A 106 -4.19 -15.81 -20.57
C GLY A 106 -5.31 -16.15 -19.57
N PRO A 107 -5.16 -15.74 -18.29
CA PRO A 107 -4.05 -14.95 -17.75
C PRO A 107 -2.74 -15.77 -17.59
N GLU A 108 -1.60 -15.15 -17.90
CA GLU A 108 -0.30 -15.56 -17.34
C GLU A 108 -0.18 -14.92 -15.96
N VAL A 109 0.08 -15.73 -14.93
CA VAL A 109 0.17 -15.27 -13.54
C VAL A 109 1.57 -15.56 -13.01
N LEU A 110 2.25 -14.52 -12.53
CA LEU A 110 3.53 -14.60 -11.84
C LEU A 110 3.32 -14.24 -10.37
N TYR A 111 3.81 -15.06 -9.46
CA TYR A 111 3.67 -14.82 -8.02
C TYR A 111 4.84 -13.94 -7.54
N VAL A 112 4.58 -12.68 -7.18
CA VAL A 112 5.65 -11.67 -7.03
C VAL A 112 5.80 -11.12 -5.60
N GLY A 113 4.95 -11.47 -4.66
CA GLY A 113 5.11 -11.08 -3.25
C GLY A 113 4.33 -11.96 -2.28
N ILE A 114 4.85 -12.08 -1.06
CA ILE A 114 4.24 -12.80 0.07
C ILE A 114 4.38 -11.90 1.27
N ASP A 115 3.25 -11.64 1.94
CA ASP A 115 3.22 -11.16 3.30
C ASP A 115 2.49 -12.19 4.14
N ASN A 116 3.24 -13.09 4.78
CA ASN A 116 2.73 -14.07 5.75
C ASN A 116 2.94 -13.51 7.16
N LYS A 117 1.88 -12.92 7.71
CA LYS A 117 1.85 -12.17 8.96
C LYS A 117 1.28 -13.04 10.08
N ALA A 118 1.34 -12.53 11.31
CA ALA A 118 0.92 -13.30 12.48
C ALA A 118 -0.60 -13.53 12.54
N ASP A 119 -1.39 -12.62 11.95
CA ASP A 119 -2.83 -12.73 11.79
C ASP A 119 -3.16 -12.97 10.31
N ASP A 120 -3.96 -14.00 10.01
CA ASP A 120 -4.42 -14.33 8.66
C ASP A 120 -5.13 -13.15 7.97
N ALA A 121 -5.76 -12.24 8.75
CA ALA A 121 -6.39 -11.05 8.21
C ALA A 121 -5.39 -10.07 7.56
N ASP A 122 -4.14 -10.11 7.98
CA ASP A 122 -3.05 -9.26 7.49
C ASP A 122 -2.25 -9.93 6.37
N ASP A 123 -2.56 -11.19 6.05
CA ASP A 123 -1.88 -11.93 4.99
C ASP A 123 -2.15 -11.34 3.61
N ARG A 124 -1.09 -11.20 2.82
CA ARG A 124 -1.18 -10.76 1.43
C ARG A 124 -0.43 -11.70 0.49
N ALA A 125 -1.03 -11.95 -0.66
CA ALA A 125 -0.36 -12.55 -1.81
C ALA A 125 -0.39 -11.56 -2.97
N ILE A 126 0.77 -11.26 -3.55
CA ILE A 126 0.87 -10.29 -4.65
C ILE A 126 1.24 -11.03 -5.92
N VAL A 127 0.44 -10.86 -6.96
CA VAL A 127 0.62 -11.52 -8.26
C VAL A 127 0.67 -10.48 -9.37
N HIS A 128 1.50 -10.72 -10.38
CA HIS A 128 1.45 -9.99 -11.64
C HIS A 128 0.66 -10.81 -12.66
N ILE A 129 -0.29 -10.15 -13.34
CA ILE A 129 -1.19 -10.77 -14.31
C ILE A 129 -0.98 -10.11 -15.67
N GLU A 130 -0.76 -10.93 -16.70
CA GLU A 130 -0.80 -10.51 -18.10
C GLU A 130 -1.91 -11.27 -18.85
N ALA A 131 -2.81 -10.54 -19.50
CA ALA A 131 -3.90 -11.13 -20.29
C ALA A 131 -4.19 -10.28 -21.53
N THR A 132 -4.70 -10.91 -22.59
CA THR A 132 -5.25 -10.21 -23.75
C THR A 132 -6.76 -10.25 -23.67
N LEU A 133 -7.40 -9.10 -23.67
CA LEU A 133 -8.84 -8.93 -23.53
C LEU A 133 -9.42 -8.25 -24.77
N GLU A 134 -10.66 -8.56 -25.10
CA GLU A 134 -11.53 -7.65 -25.82
C GLU A 134 -12.29 -6.83 -24.77
N ASP A 135 -12.13 -5.50 -24.76
CA ASP A 135 -12.78 -4.57 -23.83
C ASP A 135 -13.35 -3.39 -24.63
N PHE A 136 -14.68 -3.22 -24.59
CA PHE A 136 -15.37 -2.08 -25.19
C PHE A 136 -16.63 -1.74 -24.43
N VAL A 137 -17.20 -0.56 -24.68
CA VAL A 137 -18.51 -0.18 -24.14
C VAL A 137 -19.56 -0.32 -25.24
N GLU A 138 -20.65 -1.03 -24.97
CA GLU A 138 -21.82 -1.17 -25.82
C GLU A 138 -22.93 -0.26 -25.30
N THR A 139 -23.50 0.58 -26.15
CA THR A 139 -24.64 1.45 -25.81
C THR A 139 -25.97 0.72 -26.03
N ASP A 140 -27.07 1.26 -25.49
CA ASP A 140 -28.42 0.69 -25.67
C ASP A 140 -28.87 0.55 -27.14
N ASP A 141 -28.34 1.38 -28.06
CA ASP A 141 -28.59 1.28 -29.50
C ASP A 141 -27.63 0.32 -30.23
N GLY A 142 -26.80 -0.42 -29.48
CA GLY A 142 -25.87 -1.43 -29.98
C GLY A 142 -24.57 -0.86 -30.56
N MET A 143 -24.33 0.44 -30.40
CA MET A 143 -23.08 1.07 -30.82
C MET A 143 -21.94 0.64 -29.89
N ARG A 144 -20.78 0.35 -30.48
CA ARG A 144 -19.58 0.08 -29.70
C ARG A 144 -18.75 1.35 -29.58
N LEU A 145 -18.56 1.81 -28.35
CA LEU A 145 -17.66 2.88 -27.97
C LEU A 145 -16.31 2.27 -27.56
N MET A 146 -15.25 2.69 -28.25
CA MET A 146 -13.87 2.28 -27.95
C MET A 146 -13.27 3.20 -26.88
N ARG A 147 -12.32 2.66 -26.11
CA ARG A 147 -11.57 3.42 -25.08
C ARG A 147 -10.47 4.32 -25.65
N SER A 148 -10.03 4.08 -26.89
CA SER A 148 -8.96 4.81 -27.58
C SER A 148 -9.41 5.32 -28.95
N GLU A 149 -8.64 6.25 -29.53
CA GLU A 149 -8.81 6.69 -30.93
C GLU A 149 -8.52 5.58 -31.96
N ASP A 150 -7.86 4.50 -31.52
CA ASP A 150 -7.67 3.29 -32.33
C ASP A 150 -8.96 2.43 -32.31
N ASP A 151 -9.40 1.99 -33.50
CA ASP A 151 -10.59 1.15 -33.76
C ASP A 151 -10.48 -0.30 -33.20
N ASP A 152 -9.49 -0.60 -32.37
CA ASP A 152 -9.25 -1.95 -31.84
C ASP A 152 -9.76 -2.08 -30.40
N SER A 153 -10.73 -2.98 -30.19
CA SER A 153 -11.23 -3.36 -28.88
C SER A 153 -10.28 -4.31 -28.13
N VAL A 154 -9.22 -4.80 -28.79
CA VAL A 154 -8.27 -5.73 -28.19
C VAL A 154 -7.19 -4.97 -27.43
N VAL A 155 -7.11 -5.25 -26.12
CA VAL A 155 -6.13 -4.64 -25.21
C VAL A 155 -5.29 -5.71 -24.53
N THR A 156 -4.04 -5.37 -24.22
CA THR A 156 -3.21 -6.19 -23.34
C THR A 156 -3.23 -5.59 -21.93
N LEU A 157 -3.79 -6.34 -21.00
CA LEU A 157 -3.81 -6.05 -19.58
C LEU A 157 -2.49 -6.51 -18.96
N SER A 158 -1.90 -5.65 -18.14
CA SER A 158 -0.71 -5.96 -17.34
C SER A 158 -0.83 -5.24 -16.01
N GLU A 159 -1.15 -5.99 -14.96
CA GLU A 159 -1.54 -5.46 -13.65
C GLU A 159 -0.89 -6.26 -12.53
N TYR A 160 -0.71 -5.62 -11.38
CA TYR A 160 -0.40 -6.28 -10.12
C TYR A 160 -1.67 -6.34 -9.30
N TRP A 161 -1.98 -7.51 -8.77
CA TRP A 161 -3.12 -7.74 -7.90
C TRP A 161 -2.59 -8.07 -6.51
N THR A 162 -3.09 -7.34 -5.51
CA THR A 162 -2.91 -7.66 -4.11
C THR A 162 -4.12 -8.47 -3.66
N LEU A 163 -3.88 -9.67 -3.14
CA LEU A 163 -4.90 -10.58 -2.65
C LEU A 163 -4.86 -10.62 -1.12
N ALA A 164 -6.03 -10.73 -0.49
CA ALA A 164 -6.16 -10.93 0.95
C ALA A 164 -6.90 -12.24 1.24
N LYS A 165 -6.66 -12.84 2.42
CA LYS A 165 -7.39 -14.03 2.84
C LYS A 165 -8.78 -13.66 3.34
N ARG A 166 -9.77 -14.45 2.94
CA ARG A 166 -11.12 -14.44 3.49
C ARG A 166 -11.72 -15.83 3.41
N ASP A 167 -12.22 -16.32 4.55
CA ASP A 167 -12.87 -17.64 4.65
C ASP A 167 -12.03 -18.80 4.08
N GLY A 168 -10.70 -18.73 4.26
CA GLY A 168 -9.75 -19.74 3.76
C GLY A 168 -9.46 -19.68 2.25
N GLY A 169 -9.91 -18.64 1.55
CA GLY A 169 -9.59 -18.38 0.14
C GLY A 169 -9.00 -16.99 -0.07
N TRP A 170 -8.47 -16.76 -1.28
CA TRP A 170 -7.95 -15.45 -1.69
C TRP A 170 -9.04 -14.62 -2.37
N ILE A 171 -9.17 -13.35 -1.99
CA ILE A 171 -10.00 -12.35 -2.66
C ILE A 171 -9.14 -11.22 -3.21
N LEU A 172 -9.61 -10.53 -4.23
CA LEU A 172 -8.95 -9.37 -4.80
C LEU A 172 -9.15 -8.15 -3.90
N LEU A 173 -8.07 -7.61 -3.35
CA LEU A 173 -8.12 -6.44 -2.48
C LEU A 173 -7.85 -5.15 -3.28
N SER A 174 -6.80 -5.14 -4.10
CA SER A 174 -6.36 -3.94 -4.84
C SER A 174 -5.71 -4.30 -6.18
N ILE A 175 -5.75 -3.34 -7.11
CA ILE A 175 -5.16 -3.42 -8.45
C ILE A 175 -4.21 -2.24 -8.65
N GLU A 176 -2.98 -2.53 -9.08
CA GLU A 176 -2.02 -1.52 -9.52
C GLU A 176 -1.63 -1.75 -10.99
N GLN A 177 -1.53 -0.68 -11.77
CA GLN A 177 -1.10 -0.80 -13.18
C GLN A 177 0.39 -1.17 -13.30
N ASP A 178 0.80 -1.61 -14.49
CA ASP A 178 2.14 -2.15 -14.77
C ASP A 178 3.32 -1.33 -14.20
N ARG A 179 3.30 0.00 -14.39
CA ARG A 179 4.34 0.89 -13.88
C ARG A 179 4.15 1.23 -12.41
N GLU A 180 2.91 1.29 -11.95
CA GLU A 180 2.53 1.60 -10.58
C GLU A 180 3.06 0.51 -9.64
N GLY A 181 2.63 -0.75 -9.85
CA GLY A 181 2.97 -1.91 -9.02
C GLY A 181 4.40 -2.44 -9.19
N ALA A 182 5.25 -1.77 -9.97
CA ALA A 182 6.65 -2.17 -10.15
C ALA A 182 7.47 -2.19 -8.85
N HIS A 183 7.00 -1.54 -7.78
CA HIS A 183 7.64 -1.55 -6.46
C HIS A 183 7.63 -2.92 -5.79
N HIS A 184 6.64 -3.78 -6.08
CA HIS A 184 6.54 -5.17 -5.58
C HIS A 184 7.74 -6.04 -5.95
N LEU A 185 8.44 -5.72 -7.03
CA LEU A 185 9.62 -6.48 -7.47
C LEU A 185 10.80 -6.33 -6.51
N ASP A 186 10.86 -5.21 -5.80
CA ASP A 186 11.92 -4.85 -4.84
C ASP A 186 11.44 -4.94 -3.37
N ALA A 187 10.15 -5.16 -3.13
CA ALA A 187 9.59 -5.30 -1.79
C ALA A 187 10.19 -6.52 -1.05
N PRO A 188 10.17 -6.54 0.29
CA PRO A 188 10.47 -7.76 1.06
C PRO A 188 9.62 -8.96 0.60
N ILE A 189 10.08 -10.17 0.91
CA ILE A 189 9.28 -11.39 0.78
C ILE A 189 9.20 -11.95 2.20
N ILE A 190 8.05 -11.80 2.84
CA ILE A 190 7.82 -12.22 4.21
C ILE A 190 7.17 -13.61 4.16
N ALA A 191 8.00 -14.65 4.17
CA ALA A 191 7.55 -16.04 4.06
C ALA A 191 6.93 -16.58 5.36
N SER A 192 7.32 -15.98 6.48
CA SER A 192 6.79 -16.26 7.82
C SER A 192 6.82 -15.00 8.68
N PRO A 193 6.02 -14.92 9.76
CA PRO A 193 5.99 -13.74 10.63
C PRO A 193 7.36 -13.39 11.21
N TRP A 194 8.23 -14.40 11.36
CA TRP A 194 9.59 -14.26 11.90
C TRP A 194 10.63 -13.82 10.88
N SER A 195 10.28 -13.83 9.59
CA SER A 195 11.16 -13.38 8.49
C SER A 195 11.09 -11.88 8.23
N ASP A 196 10.12 -11.17 8.84
CA ASP A 196 10.06 -9.72 8.81
C ASP A 196 11.05 -9.11 9.81
N ASP A 197 12.33 -9.13 9.45
CA ASP A 197 13.43 -8.65 10.30
C ASP A 197 13.22 -7.20 10.77
N VAL A 198 12.57 -6.35 9.97
CA VAL A 198 12.36 -4.94 10.30
C VAL A 198 11.21 -4.80 11.29
N GLU A 199 10.07 -5.41 11.00
CA GLU A 199 8.91 -5.35 11.89
C GLU A 199 9.20 -6.03 13.24
N LEU A 200 9.81 -7.22 13.21
CA LEU A 200 10.17 -7.96 14.41
C LEU A 200 11.18 -7.18 15.27
N ARG A 201 12.17 -6.55 14.64
CA ARG A 201 13.13 -5.70 15.34
C ARG A 201 12.45 -4.49 15.96
N ASP A 202 11.58 -3.81 15.21
CA ASP A 202 10.88 -2.62 15.69
C ASP A 202 9.93 -2.96 16.84
N ALA A 203 9.20 -4.09 16.74
CA ALA A 203 8.36 -4.61 17.80
C ALA A 203 9.18 -4.94 19.06
N ALA A 204 10.30 -5.64 18.93
CA ALA A 204 11.17 -5.98 20.07
C ALA A 204 11.77 -4.75 20.75
N ILE A 205 12.14 -3.71 19.98
CA ILE A 205 12.62 -2.44 20.52
C ILE A 205 11.52 -1.73 21.31
N VAL A 206 10.28 -1.70 20.79
CA VAL A 206 9.14 -1.09 21.47
C VAL A 206 8.78 -1.86 22.74
N GLU A 207 8.72 -3.20 22.67
CA GLU A 207 8.42 -4.06 23.83
C GLU A 207 9.41 -3.84 24.97
N ALA A 208 10.71 -3.85 24.66
CA ALA A 208 11.76 -3.60 25.65
C ALA A 208 11.66 -2.19 26.26
N ALA A 209 11.31 -1.19 25.45
CA ALA A 209 11.14 0.19 25.90
C ALA A 209 9.91 0.40 26.78
N VAL A 210 8.81 -0.32 26.50
CA VAL A 210 7.61 -0.28 27.34
C VAL A 210 7.83 -1.01 28.67
N ALA A 211 8.61 -2.08 28.68
CA ALA A 211 9.02 -2.74 29.92
C ALA A 211 9.86 -1.80 30.83
N ASP A 212 10.55 -0.82 30.24
CA ASP A 212 11.34 0.22 30.93
C ASP A 212 10.59 1.57 31.04
N LYS A 213 9.25 1.52 31.04
CA LYS A 213 8.39 2.69 31.23
C LYS A 213 8.55 3.28 32.63
N ALA A 214 8.58 4.61 32.74
CA ALA A 214 8.63 5.28 34.04
C ALA A 214 7.40 4.95 34.90
N LEU A 215 7.61 4.83 36.21
CA LEU A 215 6.54 4.59 37.18
C LEU A 215 5.47 5.68 37.09
N GLU A 216 4.20 5.29 37.23
CA GLU A 216 3.09 6.23 37.25
C GLU A 216 3.30 7.36 38.26
N GLY A 217 3.07 8.60 37.83
CA GLY A 217 3.29 9.81 38.65
C GLY A 217 4.73 10.35 38.62
N THR A 218 5.66 9.71 37.91
CA THR A 218 7.01 10.23 37.68
C THR A 218 7.00 11.22 36.51
N SER A 219 7.38 12.49 36.73
CA SER A 219 7.64 13.41 35.61
C SER A 219 9.03 13.12 35.03
N THR A 220 9.05 12.66 33.78
CA THR A 220 10.29 12.45 33.01
C THR A 220 11.02 13.77 32.74
N ALA A 221 10.29 14.87 32.62
CA ALA A 221 10.84 16.21 32.40
C ALA A 221 11.50 16.80 33.66
N GLU A 222 11.01 16.46 34.85
CA GLU A 222 11.58 16.95 36.12
C GLU A 222 12.89 16.25 36.50
N LEU A 223 13.11 15.03 36.00
CA LEU A 223 14.29 14.22 36.30
C LEU A 223 15.48 14.47 35.35
N VAL A 224 15.24 15.17 34.24
CA VAL A 224 16.26 15.51 33.25
C VAL A 224 16.41 17.03 33.17
N ASP A 225 17.59 17.55 33.52
CA ASP A 225 17.90 18.97 33.31
C ASP A 225 18.09 19.23 31.81
N VAL A 226 17.01 19.60 31.11
CA VAL A 226 17.02 19.86 29.67
C VAL A 226 17.75 21.17 29.31
N SER A 227 18.41 21.82 30.26
CA SER A 227 19.13 23.07 30.01
C SER A 227 20.55 22.80 29.49
N LEU A 228 20.69 22.69 28.16
CA LEU A 228 21.83 23.15 27.35
C LEU A 228 21.66 22.70 25.89
N ALA A 229 20.97 23.53 25.08
CA ALA A 229 21.00 23.59 23.61
C ALA A 229 21.57 22.36 22.85
N ALA A 230 20.98 21.20 23.05
CA ALA A 230 21.27 19.99 22.30
C ALA A 230 20.08 19.69 21.38
N ASP A 231 20.34 19.14 20.20
CA ASP A 231 19.29 18.80 19.25
C ASP A 231 18.24 17.83 19.84
N ALA A 232 17.05 17.76 19.24
CA ALA A 232 15.95 16.95 19.77
C ALA A 232 16.29 15.45 19.92
N ARG A 233 17.29 14.96 19.19
CA ARG A 233 17.82 13.61 19.35
C ARG A 233 18.56 13.43 20.67
N THR A 234 19.37 14.41 21.08
CA THR A 234 20.04 14.39 22.38
C THR A 234 19.01 14.42 23.52
N GLN A 235 18.00 15.29 23.41
CA GLN A 235 16.89 15.33 24.36
C GLN A 235 16.17 13.98 24.48
N ALA A 236 15.95 13.28 23.36
CA ALA A 236 15.38 11.94 23.35
C ALA A 236 16.25 10.92 24.09
N MET A 237 17.58 10.98 23.90
CA MET A 237 18.52 10.12 24.62
C MET A 237 18.48 10.37 26.14
N ASP A 238 18.44 11.64 26.56
CA ASP A 238 18.39 11.98 27.98
C ASP A 238 17.09 11.51 28.63
N LEU A 239 15.94 11.73 27.97
CA LEU A 239 14.64 11.26 28.45
C LEU A 239 14.55 9.72 28.48
N SER A 240 15.24 9.04 27.57
CA SER A 240 15.27 7.58 27.53
C SER A 240 16.01 6.92 28.70
N LEU A 241 16.76 7.69 29.49
CA LEU A 241 17.37 7.19 30.74
C LEU A 241 16.33 7.01 31.85
N VAL A 242 15.16 7.63 31.72
CA VAL A 242 14.08 7.61 32.71
C VAL A 242 12.89 6.80 32.22
N ASP A 243 12.58 6.88 30.93
CA ASP A 243 11.48 6.15 30.31
C ASP A 243 11.91 5.67 28.92
N GLY A 244 12.08 4.35 28.78
CA GLY A 244 12.60 3.73 27.56
C GLY A 244 11.84 4.11 26.29
N ARG A 245 10.56 4.51 26.39
CA ARG A 245 9.71 4.90 25.25
C ARG A 245 10.21 6.16 24.54
N PHE A 246 11.09 6.95 25.15
CA PHE A 246 11.73 8.11 24.51
C PHE A 246 12.99 7.77 23.71
N ALA A 247 13.44 6.51 23.71
CA ALA A 247 14.64 6.11 22.99
C ALA A 247 14.53 6.45 21.48
N PRO A 248 15.55 7.07 20.84
CA PRO A 248 15.49 7.48 19.44
C PRO A 248 15.08 6.39 18.45
N ASP A 249 15.40 5.13 18.73
CA ASP A 249 15.05 4.00 17.87
C ASP A 249 13.57 3.61 18.00
N VAL A 250 12.96 3.77 19.19
CA VAL A 250 11.51 3.61 19.43
C VAL A 250 10.74 4.69 18.67
N LEU A 251 11.23 5.93 18.76
CA LEU A 251 10.66 7.08 18.06
C LEU A 251 10.70 6.89 16.53
N ALA A 252 11.82 6.38 16.02
CA ALA A 252 11.94 6.06 14.60
C ALA A 252 11.06 4.86 14.18
N ALA A 253 10.91 3.85 15.04
CA ALA A 253 10.02 2.71 14.81
C ALA A 253 8.55 3.13 14.71
N ALA A 254 8.10 4.03 15.60
CA ALA A 254 6.74 4.57 15.56
C ALA A 254 6.45 5.28 14.22
N ALA A 255 7.40 6.09 13.73
CA ALA A 255 7.26 6.76 12.43
C ALA A 255 7.26 5.76 11.24
N ARG A 256 8.10 4.72 11.28
CA ARG A 256 8.08 3.67 10.24
C ARG A 256 6.75 2.93 10.22
N ARG A 257 6.22 2.56 11.39
CA ARG A 257 4.92 1.90 11.52
C ARG A 257 3.79 2.76 10.96
N ALA A 258 3.78 4.05 11.26
CA ALA A 258 2.79 4.98 10.72
C ALA A 258 2.86 5.10 9.18
N VAL A 259 4.05 5.10 8.57
CA VAL A 259 4.19 5.06 7.10
C VAL A 259 3.67 3.73 6.52
N ALA A 260 3.97 2.61 7.17
CA ALA A 260 3.51 1.29 6.72
C ALA A 260 1.97 1.20 6.76
N ALA A 261 1.36 1.59 7.88
CA ALA A 261 -0.10 1.61 8.04
C ALA A 261 -0.77 2.59 7.07
N TRP A 262 -0.14 3.74 6.78
CA TRP A 262 -0.65 4.65 5.75
C TRP A 262 -0.65 4.00 4.36
N ALA A 263 0.42 3.29 4.00
CA ALA A 263 0.50 2.58 2.72
C ALA A 263 -0.56 1.48 2.62
N GLU A 264 -0.77 0.72 3.69
CA GLU A 264 -1.75 -0.36 3.72
C GLU A 264 -3.19 0.16 3.64
N ALA A 265 -3.51 1.22 4.38
CA ALA A 265 -4.84 1.85 4.34
C ALA A 265 -5.25 2.23 2.91
N VAL A 266 -4.30 2.66 2.07
CA VAL A 266 -4.58 2.98 0.66
C VAL A 266 -5.08 1.76 -0.12
N ASP A 267 -4.58 0.56 0.20
CA ASP A 267 -4.90 -0.71 -0.47
C ASP A 267 -6.08 -1.47 0.14
N GLY A 268 -6.50 -1.16 1.36
CA GLY A 268 -7.49 -1.95 2.09
C GLY A 268 -8.10 -1.20 3.28
N PRO A 269 -8.56 -1.92 4.32
CA PRO A 269 -9.23 -1.29 5.44
C PRO A 269 -8.30 -0.38 6.24
N ASP A 270 -8.84 0.72 6.77
CA ASP A 270 -8.08 1.72 7.53
C ASP A 270 -7.68 1.24 8.95
N ALA A 271 -8.10 0.03 9.37
CA ALA A 271 -8.01 -0.45 10.75
C ALA A 271 -6.59 -0.40 11.37
N ALA A 272 -5.56 -0.78 10.61
CA ALA A 272 -4.17 -0.71 11.07
C ALA A 272 -3.73 0.74 11.35
N LEU A 273 -4.19 1.68 10.52
CA LEU A 273 -3.92 3.11 10.70
C LEU A 273 -4.76 3.68 11.84
N GLU A 274 -6.03 3.30 11.96
CA GLU A 274 -6.93 3.67 13.06
C GLU A 274 -6.40 3.27 14.44
N ALA A 275 -5.70 2.14 14.53
CA ALA A 275 -5.08 1.69 15.77
C ALA A 275 -3.94 2.60 16.26
N ILE A 276 -3.29 3.34 15.35
CA ILE A 276 -2.06 4.11 15.65
C ILE A 276 -2.11 5.58 15.25
N ALA A 277 -3.27 6.08 14.80
CA ALA A 277 -3.48 7.47 14.42
C ALA A 277 -4.77 8.04 15.02
N SER A 278 -4.83 9.36 15.18
CA SER A 278 -6.09 10.05 15.49
C SER A 278 -6.92 10.21 14.22
N PRO A 279 -8.27 10.34 14.33
CA PRO A 279 -9.13 10.59 13.17
C PRO A 279 -8.67 11.79 12.34
N GLU A 280 -8.20 12.85 12.98
CA GLU A 280 -7.70 14.05 12.30
C GLU A 280 -6.45 13.77 11.47
N ALA A 281 -5.52 12.95 11.97
CA ALA A 281 -4.33 12.56 11.22
C ALA A 281 -4.67 11.64 10.04
N ILE A 282 -5.67 10.76 10.20
CA ILE A 282 -6.17 9.90 9.12
C ILE A 282 -6.77 10.76 8.00
N GLU A 283 -7.61 11.74 8.34
CA GLU A 283 -8.17 12.70 7.38
C GLU A 283 -7.07 13.44 6.62
N GLN A 284 -6.02 13.88 7.30
CA GLN A 284 -4.89 14.57 6.66
C GLN A 284 -4.07 13.65 5.73
N LEU A 285 -3.89 12.38 6.11
CA LEU A 285 -3.12 11.40 5.33
C LEU A 285 -3.88 10.86 4.12
N LEU A 286 -5.19 10.64 4.27
CA LEU A 286 -6.02 9.97 3.25
C LEU A 286 -6.86 10.95 2.44
N TYR A 287 -7.32 12.06 3.01
CA TYR A 287 -8.30 12.97 2.39
C TYR A 287 -7.88 14.45 2.45
N PRO A 288 -6.67 14.82 1.99
CA PRO A 288 -6.16 16.20 2.10
C PRO A 288 -6.84 17.21 1.16
N SER A 289 -7.78 16.77 0.30
CA SER A 289 -8.43 17.64 -0.69
C SER A 289 -9.61 18.41 -0.10
N ALA A 290 -9.85 19.61 -0.63
CA ALA A 290 -11.08 20.36 -0.37
C ALA A 290 -12.35 19.65 -0.88
N ASP A 291 -12.20 18.68 -1.79
CA ASP A 291 -13.28 17.84 -2.32
C ASP A 291 -13.74 16.76 -1.32
N GLY A 292 -13.16 16.72 -0.11
CA GLY A 292 -13.48 15.77 0.94
C GLY A 292 -13.15 14.33 0.58
N HIS A 293 -13.96 13.39 1.07
CA HIS A 293 -13.72 11.94 0.94
C HIS A 293 -13.87 11.40 -0.49
N ASN A 294 -14.29 12.24 -1.43
CA ASN A 294 -14.36 11.88 -2.85
C ASN A 294 -12.97 11.83 -3.51
N ALA A 295 -11.95 12.40 -2.86
CA ALA A 295 -10.57 12.42 -3.33
C ALA A 295 -9.64 11.80 -2.30
N ARG A 296 -8.99 10.70 -2.64
CA ARG A 296 -8.04 9.98 -1.79
C ARG A 296 -6.60 10.27 -2.19
N LEU A 297 -5.74 10.55 -1.23
CA LEU A 297 -4.29 10.59 -1.44
C LEU A 297 -3.75 9.16 -1.45
N VAL A 298 -3.26 8.74 -2.61
CA VAL A 298 -2.67 7.42 -2.83
C VAL A 298 -1.17 7.52 -2.71
N VAL A 299 -0.56 6.63 -1.92
CA VAL A 299 0.89 6.45 -1.83
C VAL A 299 1.26 4.99 -2.05
N ARG A 300 1.95 4.70 -3.17
CA ARG A 300 2.39 3.33 -3.52
C ARG A 300 3.89 3.14 -3.30
N GLY A 301 4.22 1.99 -2.71
CA GLY A 301 5.59 1.57 -2.41
C GLY A 301 6.43 2.64 -1.69
N PRO A 302 5.92 3.28 -0.61
CA PRO A 302 6.69 4.30 0.10
C PRO A 302 7.97 3.69 0.69
N ARG A 303 9.09 4.36 0.44
CA ARG A 303 10.40 4.05 0.99
C ARG A 303 10.90 5.26 1.76
N ILE A 304 11.11 5.07 3.06
CA ILE A 304 11.65 6.12 3.93
C ILE A 304 13.14 6.27 3.63
N GLU A 305 13.55 7.44 3.16
CA GLU A 305 14.95 7.80 2.92
C GLU A 305 15.61 8.35 4.19
N SER A 306 14.86 9.06 5.04
CA SER A 306 15.35 9.55 6.33
C SER A 306 14.22 9.87 7.30
N ILE A 307 14.51 9.71 8.59
CA ILE A 307 13.67 10.13 9.72
C ILE A 307 14.52 11.06 10.59
N THR A 308 14.02 12.27 10.85
CA THR A 308 14.67 13.26 11.73
C THR A 308 13.72 13.64 12.84
N ILE A 309 14.15 13.49 14.10
CA ILE A 309 13.41 14.04 15.24
C ILE A 309 13.68 15.54 15.28
N GLU A 310 12.68 16.35 14.94
CA GLU A 310 12.81 17.82 14.89
C GLU A 310 12.55 18.45 16.25
N ARG A 311 11.61 17.88 17.00
CA ARG A 311 11.19 18.41 18.29
C ARG A 311 10.71 17.30 19.20
N LEU A 312 11.02 17.40 20.48
CA LEU A 312 10.49 16.54 21.52
C LEU A 312 10.07 17.38 22.72
N VAL A 313 8.85 17.16 23.20
CA VAL A 313 8.25 17.92 24.29
C VAL A 313 7.65 16.91 25.27
N ALA A 314 8.30 16.71 26.42
CA ALA A 314 7.83 15.78 27.44
C ALA A 314 6.62 16.32 28.22
N GLU A 315 6.47 17.66 28.32
CA GLU A 315 5.38 18.31 29.04
C GLU A 315 4.72 19.45 28.25
N PRO A 316 3.39 19.66 28.44
CA PRO A 316 2.48 18.89 29.29
C PRO A 316 2.18 17.50 28.72
N ALA A 317 1.74 16.57 29.56
CA ALA A 317 1.31 15.24 29.13
C ALA A 317 0.03 15.29 28.26
N PRO A 318 -0.11 14.41 27.24
CA PRO A 318 0.88 13.43 26.80
C PRO A 318 2.07 14.10 26.09
N ALA A 319 3.25 13.50 26.23
CA ALA A 319 4.45 13.96 25.55
C ALA A 319 4.25 13.95 24.03
N ARG A 320 4.89 14.90 23.33
CA ARG A 320 4.76 15.08 21.88
C ARG A 320 6.10 15.08 21.20
N MET A 321 6.18 14.40 20.07
CA MET A 321 7.34 14.42 19.19
C MET A 321 6.92 14.93 17.81
N THR A 322 7.73 15.78 17.20
CA THR A 322 7.63 16.11 15.78
C THR A 322 8.78 15.45 15.02
N VAL A 323 8.45 14.72 13.96
CA VAL A 323 9.40 14.08 13.05
C VAL A 323 9.27 14.63 11.64
N ALA A 324 10.41 14.90 11.00
CA ALA A 324 10.47 15.10 9.56
C ALA A 324 10.85 13.79 8.86
N LEU A 325 10.06 13.43 7.86
CA LEU A 325 10.25 12.26 7.03
C LEU A 325 10.60 12.70 5.62
N LYS A 326 11.56 12.00 5.00
CA LYS A 326 11.76 12.04 3.55
C LYS A 326 11.33 10.70 3.01
N VAL A 327 10.33 10.71 2.13
CA VAL A 327 9.74 9.50 1.57
C VAL A 327 9.90 9.54 0.05
N ARG A 328 10.20 8.39 -0.53
CA ARG A 328 10.17 8.16 -1.98
C ARG A 328 9.08 7.15 -2.29
N GLY A 329 8.19 7.47 -3.21
CA GLY A 329 7.11 6.58 -3.64
C GLY A 329 6.33 7.19 -4.78
N ARG A 330 5.29 6.53 -5.27
CA ARG A 330 4.32 7.18 -6.16
C ARG A 330 3.30 7.86 -5.26
N ARG A 331 3.03 9.14 -5.51
CA ARG A 331 2.10 9.94 -4.73
C ARG A 331 1.19 10.71 -5.68
N TYR A 332 -0.10 10.47 -5.59
CA TYR A 332 -1.09 11.12 -6.43
C TYR A 332 -2.44 11.18 -5.72
N LEU A 333 -3.26 12.15 -6.12
CA LEU A 333 -4.63 12.29 -5.64
C LEU A 333 -5.55 11.64 -6.66
N GLU A 334 -6.42 10.76 -6.21
CA GLU A 334 -7.35 10.01 -7.04
C GLU A 334 -8.79 10.27 -6.60
N ASN A 335 -9.70 10.41 -7.58
CA ASN A 335 -11.12 10.44 -7.31
C ASN A 335 -11.62 9.01 -7.03
N ARG A 336 -12.15 8.75 -5.84
CA ARG A 336 -12.60 7.41 -5.43
C ARG A 336 -13.76 6.87 -6.27
N ASP A 337 -14.60 7.76 -6.79
CA ASP A 337 -15.78 7.35 -7.56
C ASP A 337 -15.44 6.90 -8.98
N THR A 338 -14.33 7.40 -9.54
CA THR A 338 -13.99 7.25 -10.96
C THR A 338 -12.60 6.67 -11.22
N ALA A 339 -11.76 6.53 -10.18
CA ALA A 339 -10.32 6.25 -10.26
C ALA A 339 -9.56 7.25 -11.16
N ALA A 340 -10.11 8.45 -11.36
CA ALA A 340 -9.45 9.50 -12.13
C ALA A 340 -8.36 10.17 -11.29
N VAL A 341 -7.14 10.25 -11.83
CA VAL A 341 -6.06 11.00 -11.19
C VAL A 341 -6.37 12.49 -11.26
N LEU A 342 -6.63 13.09 -10.10
CA LEU A 342 -6.94 14.51 -9.93
C LEU A 342 -5.67 15.37 -9.86
N ALA A 343 -4.60 14.84 -9.25
CA ALA A 343 -3.30 15.50 -9.15
C ALA A 343 -2.16 14.48 -9.00
N GLY A 344 -0.95 14.86 -9.41
CA GLY A 344 0.20 13.95 -9.38
C GLY A 344 0.28 13.06 -10.63
N ASP A 345 1.05 11.97 -10.52
CA ASP A 345 1.30 11.04 -11.63
C ASP A 345 1.54 9.64 -11.06
N LYS A 346 0.63 8.71 -11.36
CA LYS A 346 0.68 7.32 -10.89
C LYS A 346 1.82 6.51 -11.52
N ASP A 347 2.36 6.95 -12.65
CA ASP A 347 3.44 6.25 -13.34
C ASP A 347 4.84 6.71 -12.90
N ARG A 348 4.92 7.71 -12.02
CA ARG A 348 6.15 8.38 -11.65
C ARG A 348 6.39 8.36 -10.15
N GLU A 349 7.51 7.75 -9.75
CA GLU A 349 8.03 7.93 -8.39
C GLU A 349 8.47 9.38 -8.17
N VAL A 350 8.12 9.92 -7.01
CA VAL A 350 8.50 11.24 -6.53
C VAL A 350 9.13 11.12 -5.15
N LYS A 351 9.91 12.14 -4.79
CA LYS A 351 10.37 12.35 -3.41
C LYS A 351 9.53 13.44 -2.80
N PHE A 352 9.07 13.22 -1.58
CA PHE A 352 8.28 14.18 -0.84
C PHE A 352 8.67 14.13 0.64
N SER A 353 8.37 15.22 1.35
CA SER A 353 8.66 15.36 2.76
C SER A 353 7.37 15.48 3.54
N GLU A 354 7.35 14.92 4.74
CA GLU A 354 6.23 15.01 5.67
C GLU A 354 6.75 15.50 7.03
N SER A 355 5.94 16.27 7.75
CA SER A 355 6.18 16.69 9.14
C SER A 355 5.02 16.18 9.98
N TRP A 356 5.32 15.21 10.84
CA TRP A 356 4.33 14.48 11.62
C TRP A 356 4.51 14.73 13.10
N THR A 357 3.41 14.92 13.83
CA THR A 357 3.40 14.97 15.28
C THR A 357 2.81 13.68 15.85
N LEU A 358 3.56 13.05 16.75
CA LEU A 358 3.12 11.87 17.49
C LEU A 358 2.95 12.22 18.98
N ALA A 359 1.96 11.64 19.64
CA ALA A 359 1.69 11.77 21.05
C ALA A 359 1.91 10.44 21.79
N LEU A 360 2.48 10.49 22.99
CA LEU A 360 2.70 9.33 23.86
C LEU A 360 1.42 9.01 24.66
N ASP A 361 0.36 8.63 23.95
CA ASP A 361 -0.96 8.29 24.50
C ASP A 361 -1.56 7.00 23.92
N GLY A 362 -0.76 6.23 23.18
CA GLY A 362 -1.17 4.97 22.56
C GLY A 362 -1.15 3.76 23.49
N SER A 363 -1.42 2.58 22.93
CA SER A 363 -1.33 1.29 23.62
C SER A 363 0.13 0.91 23.90
N ASP A 364 0.34 -0.13 24.71
CA ASP A 364 1.69 -0.63 24.97
C ASP A 364 2.35 -1.21 23.69
N ASP A 365 1.58 -1.75 22.75
CA ASP A 365 2.12 -2.23 21.47
C ASP A 365 2.53 -1.07 20.55
N ALA A 366 1.86 0.08 20.65
CA ALA A 366 2.07 1.28 19.83
C ALA A 366 1.96 2.57 20.68
N PRO A 367 2.96 2.85 21.53
CA PRO A 367 2.83 3.90 22.56
C PRO A 367 2.78 5.31 21.98
N TRP A 368 3.39 5.54 20.82
CA TRP A 368 3.39 6.81 20.11
C TRP A 368 2.35 6.78 18.97
N ARG A 369 1.27 7.55 19.14
CA ARG A 369 0.16 7.65 18.20
C ARG A 369 0.31 8.90 17.32
N LEU A 370 0.09 8.78 16.01
CA LEU A 370 0.10 9.90 15.09
C LEU A 370 -1.12 10.81 15.35
N VAL A 371 -0.90 12.09 15.62
CA VAL A 371 -1.97 13.05 15.95
C VAL A 371 -2.05 14.25 15.01
N ASP A 372 -1.03 14.44 14.18
CA ASP A 372 -1.03 15.43 13.11
C ASP A 372 -0.04 14.98 12.03
N ALA A 373 -0.45 15.10 10.77
CA ALA A 373 0.31 14.72 9.60
C ALA A 373 0.20 15.83 8.55
N THR A 374 1.26 16.62 8.40
CA THR A 374 1.27 17.71 7.43
C THR A 374 2.39 17.55 6.40
N PRO A 375 2.13 17.84 5.12
CA PRO A 375 3.20 17.90 4.14
C PRO A 375 4.25 18.93 4.56
N SER A 376 5.52 18.55 4.49
CA SER A 376 6.63 19.50 4.66
C SER A 376 6.89 20.18 3.32
N GLY A 377 6.83 21.51 3.32
CA GLY A 377 7.09 22.37 2.15
C GLY A 377 8.52 22.28 1.62
#